data_AF-A0A8T5STJ9-F1
#
_entry.id   AF-A0A8T5STJ9-F1
#
_cell.length_a   1.000
_cell.length_b   1.000
_cell.length_c   1.000
_cell.angle_alpha   90.00
_cell.angle_beta   90.00
_cell.angle_gamma   90.00
#
_symmetry.space_group_name_H-M   'P 1'
#
loop_
_entity.id
_entity.type
_entity.pdbx_description
1 polymer ?
#
loop_
_entity_poly.entity_id
_entity_poly.type
_entity_poly.pdbx_seq_one_letter_code
_entity_poly.pdbx_strand_id
1 'polypeptide(L)'
;MTEDWKYNGPIFDAHTHIGEPDTLDKMLEIEDEFGVAAQIGIVHSKDGFQAAKKQYPERFVFAKYLSLSDIAHYNVDPVIDEISRTKDEGYSLAKSWFGPRWRDYIEDVPSDFRIDSPTLDPVFQALEDNDLPLLIHVADPDTYFELH
;
A
#
# COMPACT_ATOMS: atom_id res chain seq x y z
N MET A 1 -13.96 -17.92 -18.46
CA MET A 1 -12.71 -18.42 -19.09
C MET A 1 -11.79 -19.07 -18.05
N THR A 2 -12.34 -19.87 -17.12
CA THR A 2 -11.64 -20.34 -15.92
C THR A 2 -11.45 -21.86 -15.85
N GLU A 3 -11.99 -22.63 -16.81
CA GLU A 3 -11.97 -24.11 -16.75
C GLU A 3 -10.57 -24.73 -16.84
N ASP A 4 -9.54 -23.97 -17.26
CA ASP A 4 -8.15 -24.45 -17.37
C ASP A 4 -7.23 -24.02 -16.20
N TRP A 5 -7.76 -23.36 -15.16
CA TRP A 5 -6.92 -22.92 -14.03
C TRP A 5 -6.70 -24.06 -13.04
N LYS A 6 -5.46 -24.19 -12.54
CA LYS A 6 -5.12 -25.19 -11.50
C LYS A 6 -5.76 -24.86 -10.14
N TYR A 7 -6.18 -23.62 -9.93
CA TYR A 7 -6.79 -23.14 -8.70
C TYR A 7 -8.20 -22.64 -8.98
N ASN A 8 -9.17 -23.17 -8.24
CA ASN A 8 -10.60 -22.86 -8.36
C ASN A 8 -11.21 -22.37 -7.02
N GLY A 9 -10.37 -22.00 -6.06
CA GLY A 9 -10.81 -21.46 -4.78
C GLY A 9 -11.00 -19.94 -4.82
N PRO A 10 -11.38 -19.31 -3.69
CA PRO A 10 -11.48 -17.86 -3.60
C PRO A 10 -10.11 -17.20 -3.74
N ILE A 11 -9.96 -16.27 -4.68
CA ILE A 11 -8.73 -15.52 -4.85
C ILE A 11 -8.75 -14.30 -3.92
N PHE A 12 -7.64 -14.07 -3.22
CA PHE A 12 -7.38 -12.83 -2.49
C PHE A 12 -6.30 -12.04 -3.23
N ASP A 13 -6.63 -10.85 -3.73
CA ASP A 13 -5.63 -10.00 -4.38
C ASP A 13 -4.80 -9.24 -3.33
N ALA A 14 -3.50 -9.50 -3.29
CA ALA A 14 -2.61 -8.93 -2.29
C ALA A 14 -2.17 -7.49 -2.61
N HIS A 15 -2.47 -6.95 -3.80
CA HIS A 15 -2.03 -5.61 -4.18
C HIS A 15 -2.94 -4.98 -5.23
N THR A 16 -3.90 -4.17 -4.76
CA THR A 16 -4.74 -3.36 -5.64
C THR A 16 -4.74 -1.90 -5.22
N HIS A 17 -4.74 -0.99 -6.18
CA HIS A 17 -4.82 0.45 -5.93
C HIS A 17 -6.25 0.94 -6.07
N ILE A 18 -6.78 1.56 -5.01
CA ILE A 18 -8.09 2.22 -4.99
C ILE A 18 -7.90 3.65 -5.48
N GLY A 19 -8.46 3.92 -6.65
CA GLY A 19 -8.55 5.26 -7.26
C GLY A 19 -9.80 6.00 -6.80
N GLU A 20 -10.47 6.67 -7.73
CA GLU A 20 -11.67 7.46 -7.46
C GLU A 20 -12.96 6.63 -7.44
N PRO A 21 -14.03 7.11 -6.76
CA PRO A 21 -15.27 6.37 -6.60
C PRO A 21 -15.90 5.82 -7.88
N ASP A 22 -15.77 6.54 -9.00
CA ASP A 22 -16.35 6.20 -10.30
C ASP A 22 -15.63 5.05 -11.02
N THR A 23 -14.48 4.61 -10.51
CA THR A 23 -13.69 3.50 -11.07
C THR A 23 -13.91 2.17 -10.34
N LEU A 24 -14.52 2.18 -9.15
CA LEU A 24 -14.62 1.01 -8.28
C LEU A 24 -15.50 -0.09 -8.89
N ASP A 25 -16.66 0.26 -9.41
CA ASP A 25 -17.60 -0.72 -9.97
C ASP A 25 -16.96 -1.50 -11.13
N LYS A 26 -16.26 -0.79 -12.02
CA LYS A 26 -15.59 -1.41 -13.16
C LYS A 26 -14.47 -2.36 -12.72
N MET A 27 -13.73 -2.00 -11.68
CA MET A 27 -12.67 -2.84 -11.11
C MET A 27 -13.27 -4.12 -10.53
N LEU A 28 -14.33 -4.00 -9.72
CA LEU A 28 -14.99 -5.14 -9.09
C LEU A 28 -15.68 -6.07 -10.10
N GLU A 29 -16.29 -5.52 -11.16
CA GLU A 29 -16.84 -6.31 -12.27
C GLU A 29 -15.77 -7.20 -12.91
N ILE A 30 -14.58 -6.65 -13.17
CA ILE A 30 -13.47 -7.42 -13.76
C ILE A 30 -12.98 -8.48 -12.77
N GLU A 31 -12.78 -8.11 -11.51
CA GLU A 31 -12.40 -9.04 -10.44
C GLU A 31 -13.37 -10.22 -10.30
N ASP A 32 -14.67 -9.99 -10.42
CA ASP A 32 -15.70 -11.01 -10.36
C ASP A 32 -15.58 -12.00 -11.53
N GLU A 33 -15.22 -11.55 -12.74
CA GLU A 33 -14.96 -12.41 -13.89
C GLU A 33 -13.78 -13.38 -13.67
N PHE A 34 -12.83 -13.01 -12.81
CA PHE A 34 -11.66 -13.81 -12.43
C PHE A 34 -11.80 -14.53 -11.08
N GLY A 35 -12.91 -14.33 -10.36
CA GLY A 35 -13.16 -14.99 -9.07
C GLY A 35 -12.36 -14.41 -7.90
N VAL A 36 -11.99 -13.13 -7.95
CA VAL A 36 -11.39 -12.41 -6.82
C VAL A 36 -12.46 -12.10 -5.78
N ALA A 37 -12.32 -12.68 -4.59
CA ALA A 37 -13.30 -12.60 -3.52
C ALA A 37 -13.07 -11.39 -2.60
N ALA A 38 -11.81 -11.04 -2.36
CA ALA A 38 -11.41 -9.92 -1.51
C ALA A 38 -9.98 -9.48 -1.88
N GLN A 39 -9.56 -8.32 -1.37
CA GLN A 39 -8.30 -7.72 -1.78
C GLN A 39 -7.72 -6.76 -0.74
N ILE A 40 -6.42 -6.49 -0.84
CA ILE A 40 -5.79 -5.34 -0.20
C ILE A 40 -6.06 -4.09 -1.04
N GLY A 41 -6.80 -3.15 -0.47
CA GLY A 41 -7.09 -1.87 -1.09
C GLY A 41 -6.09 -0.80 -0.66
N ILE A 42 -5.11 -0.49 -1.51
CA ILE A 42 -4.14 0.59 -1.30
C ILE A 42 -4.79 1.91 -1.68
N VAL A 43 -5.09 2.72 -0.67
CA VAL A 43 -5.88 3.94 -0.82
C VAL A 43 -5.01 5.10 -1.30
N HIS A 44 -5.41 5.73 -2.41
CA HIS A 44 -4.82 6.99 -2.90
C HIS A 44 -5.71 8.21 -2.71
N SER A 45 -7.03 8.04 -2.64
CA SER A 45 -7.97 9.14 -2.42
C SER A 45 -8.92 8.86 -1.24
N LYS A 46 -9.21 9.91 -0.46
CA LYS A 46 -10.13 9.81 0.67
C LYS A 46 -11.54 9.45 0.20
N ASP A 47 -11.97 10.00 -0.94
CA ASP A 47 -13.29 9.76 -1.49
C ASP A 47 -13.42 8.32 -1.98
N GLY A 48 -12.38 7.78 -2.65
CA GLY A 48 -12.29 6.37 -3.02
C GLY A 48 -12.37 5.44 -1.82
N PHE A 49 -11.65 5.75 -0.74
CA PHE A 49 -11.74 4.99 0.52
C PHE A 49 -13.15 4.98 1.11
N GLN A 50 -13.79 6.15 1.23
CA GLN A 50 -15.14 6.23 1.78
C GLN A 50 -16.16 5.51 0.89
N ALA A 51 -16.03 5.62 -0.43
CA ALA A 51 -16.88 4.93 -1.38
C ALA A 51 -16.72 3.40 -1.26
N ALA A 52 -15.49 2.89 -1.30
CA ALA A 52 -15.19 1.47 -1.17
C ALA A 52 -15.69 0.91 0.17
N LYS A 53 -15.39 1.60 1.28
CA LYS A 53 -15.82 1.18 2.63
C LYS A 53 -17.34 1.15 2.79
N LYS A 54 -18.05 2.08 2.15
CA LYS A 54 -19.52 2.17 2.25
C LYS A 54 -20.22 1.16 1.34
N GLN A 55 -19.75 1.00 0.12
CA GLN A 55 -20.44 0.23 -0.93
C GLN A 55 -20.03 -1.23 -0.91
N TYR A 56 -18.77 -1.52 -0.56
CA TYR A 56 -18.16 -2.84 -0.70
C TYR A 56 -17.32 -3.22 0.54
N PRO A 57 -17.87 -3.14 1.77
CA PRO A 57 -17.09 -3.31 3.00
C PRO A 57 -16.38 -4.66 3.13
N GLU A 58 -16.94 -5.72 2.56
CA GLU A 58 -16.39 -7.09 2.63
C GLU A 58 -15.32 -7.37 1.56
N ARG A 59 -15.14 -6.46 0.59
CA ARG A 59 -14.21 -6.66 -0.54
C ARG A 59 -12.80 -6.22 -0.22
N PHE A 60 -12.60 -5.37 0.77
CA PHE A 60 -11.34 -4.66 0.98
C PHE A 60 -10.80 -4.81 2.40
N VAL A 61 -9.51 -5.14 2.47
CA VAL A 61 -8.65 -4.87 3.62
C VAL A 61 -7.87 -3.60 3.28
N PHE A 62 -8.16 -2.48 3.95
CA PHE A 62 -7.63 -1.18 3.56
C PHE A 62 -6.20 -0.94 4.05
N ALA A 63 -5.35 -0.48 3.13
CA ALA A 63 -3.97 -0.12 3.40
C ALA A 63 -3.76 1.40 3.29
N LYS A 64 -3.16 1.97 4.34
CA LYS A 64 -2.78 3.39 4.36
C LYS A 64 -1.36 3.56 3.83
N TYR A 65 -1.19 4.45 2.86
CA TYR A 65 0.14 4.84 2.39
C TYR A 65 0.81 5.74 3.42
N LEU A 66 1.94 5.29 3.98
CA LEU A 66 2.75 6.12 4.86
C LEU A 66 3.50 7.19 4.04
N SER A 67 3.80 8.31 4.68
CA SER A 67 4.57 9.40 4.04
C SER A 67 5.96 8.93 3.58
N LEU A 68 6.13 8.78 2.27
CA LEU A 68 7.42 8.41 1.68
C LEU A 68 8.48 9.49 1.87
N SER A 69 8.06 10.76 1.80
CA SER A 69 8.96 11.90 1.99
C SER A 69 9.54 11.88 3.40
N ASP A 70 8.71 11.69 4.42
CA ASP A 70 9.17 11.68 5.81
C ASP A 70 10.08 10.48 6.08
N ILE A 71 9.73 9.29 5.57
CA ILE A 71 10.59 8.09 5.67
C ILE A 71 11.95 8.35 4.98
N ALA A 72 11.93 8.90 3.76
CA ALA A 72 13.14 9.15 2.98
C ALA A 72 14.08 10.17 3.64
N HIS A 73 13.54 11.11 4.40
CA HIS A 73 14.30 12.13 5.14
C HIS A 73 14.61 11.75 6.60
N TYR A 74 14.31 10.51 7.02
CA TYR A 74 14.41 10.08 8.41
C TYR A 74 13.60 10.96 9.39
N ASN A 75 12.52 11.57 8.92
CA ASN A 75 11.61 12.35 9.75
C ASN A 75 10.59 11.41 10.39
N VAL A 76 10.96 10.77 11.49
CA VAL A 76 10.19 9.65 12.06
C VAL A 76 8.93 10.07 12.81
N ASP A 77 8.91 11.25 13.45
CA ASP A 77 7.81 11.63 14.35
C ASP A 77 6.45 11.71 13.64
N PRO A 78 6.32 12.33 12.45
CA PRO A 78 5.04 12.35 11.74
C PRO A 78 4.58 10.96 11.28
N VAL A 79 5.52 10.09 10.92
CA VAL A 79 5.21 8.71 10.49
C VAL A 79 4.70 7.89 11.67
N ILE A 80 5.30 8.04 12.84
CA ILE A 80 4.85 7.39 14.09
C ILE A 80 3.44 7.87 14.47
N ASP A 81 3.20 9.19 14.40
CA ASP A 81 1.87 9.76 14.64
C ASP A 81 0.83 9.23 13.63
N GLU A 82 1.22 9.11 12.36
CA GLU A 82 0.38 8.52 11.30
C GLU A 82 0.03 7.05 11.60
N ILE A 83 1.00 6.24 12.01
CA ILE A 83 0.81 4.83 12.40
C ILE A 83 -0.20 4.73 13.55
N SER A 84 -0.04 5.54 14.59
CA SER A 84 -0.91 5.50 15.79
C SER A 84 -2.39 5.74 15.48
N ARG A 85 -2.69 6.53 14.44
CA ARG A 85 -4.06 6.87 14.03
C ARG A 85 -4.63 5.94 12.96
N THR A 86 -3.79 5.10 12.35
CA THR A 86 -4.16 4.32 11.15
C THR A 86 -5.34 3.39 11.38
N LYS A 87 -5.36 2.66 12.51
CA LYS A 87 -6.48 1.76 12.85
C LYS A 87 -7.78 2.53 13.14
N ASP A 88 -7.69 3.63 13.88
CA ASP A 88 -8.84 4.48 14.22
C ASP A 88 -9.48 5.13 12.98
N GLU A 89 -8.67 5.41 11.96
CA GLU A 89 -9.14 5.91 10.66
C GLU A 89 -9.81 4.81 9.81
N GLY A 90 -9.69 3.54 10.22
CA GLY A 90 -10.36 2.39 9.62
C GLY A 90 -9.50 1.63 8.61
N TYR A 91 -8.18 1.78 8.66
CA TYR A 91 -7.24 0.95 7.90
C TYR A 91 -6.78 -0.24 8.74
N SER A 92 -6.35 -1.31 8.08
CA SER A 92 -5.89 -2.53 8.74
C SER A 92 -4.40 -2.82 8.55
N LEU A 93 -3.76 -2.13 7.60
CA LEU A 93 -2.33 -2.23 7.35
C LEU A 93 -1.72 -0.89 6.91
N ALA A 94 -0.42 -0.75 7.14
CA ALA A 94 0.40 0.29 6.56
C ALA A 94 1.00 -0.18 5.22
N LYS A 95 1.29 0.77 4.34
CA LYS A 95 1.92 0.56 3.04
C LYS A 95 3.09 1.52 2.90
N SER A 96 4.25 0.98 2.52
CA SER A 96 5.37 1.78 2.02
C SER A 96 5.78 1.29 0.64
N TRP A 97 6.21 2.19 -0.21
CA TRP A 97 6.98 1.85 -1.41
C TRP A 97 8.44 1.68 -1.02
N PHE A 98 9.23 1.04 -1.87
CA PHE A 98 10.68 1.05 -1.80
C PHE A 98 11.16 0.79 -3.21
N GLY A 99 11.50 1.87 -3.91
CA GLY A 99 11.97 1.80 -5.28
C GLY A 99 13.31 2.50 -5.41
N PRO A 100 14.24 2.01 -6.25
CA PRO A 100 15.48 2.74 -6.55
C PRO A 100 15.22 4.19 -7.01
N ARG A 101 14.13 4.38 -7.76
CA ARG A 101 13.62 5.67 -8.24
C ARG A 101 13.03 6.60 -7.17
N TRP A 102 13.02 6.25 -5.88
CA TRP A 102 12.57 7.15 -4.81
C TRP A 102 13.24 8.53 -4.88
N ARG A 103 14.54 8.53 -5.19
CA ARG A 103 15.36 9.74 -5.34
C ARG A 103 14.99 10.57 -6.56
N ASP A 104 14.29 10.00 -7.55
CA ASP A 104 13.79 10.75 -8.70
C ASP A 104 12.55 11.59 -8.36
N TYR A 105 11.79 11.15 -7.34
CA TYR A 105 10.50 11.74 -6.99
C TYR A 105 10.51 12.56 -5.70
N ILE A 106 11.52 12.35 -4.86
CA ILE A 106 11.68 13.03 -3.57
C ILE A 106 12.98 13.82 -3.65
N GLU A 107 12.85 15.14 -3.55
CA GLU A 107 14.00 16.05 -3.48
C GLU A 107 14.74 15.88 -2.14
N ASP A 108 16.04 16.18 -2.12
CA ASP A 108 16.87 16.25 -0.90
C ASP A 108 16.99 14.95 -0.06
N VAL A 109 16.70 13.79 -0.65
CA VAL A 109 16.93 12.49 0.01
C VAL A 109 18.41 12.33 0.38
N PRO A 110 18.74 12.02 1.65
CA PRO A 110 20.11 11.76 2.08
C PRO A 110 20.81 10.70 1.21
N SER A 111 22.07 10.95 0.85
CA SER A 111 22.84 10.07 -0.03
C SER A 111 23.06 8.67 0.58
N ASP A 112 23.03 8.58 1.90
CA ASP A 112 23.11 7.37 2.71
C ASP A 112 21.74 6.83 3.16
N PHE A 113 20.64 7.30 2.58
CA PHE A 113 19.31 6.77 2.87
C PHE A 113 19.27 5.25 2.68
N ARG A 114 18.78 4.56 3.70
CA ARG A 114 18.50 3.12 3.68
C ARG A 114 17.22 2.81 4.44
N ILE A 115 16.36 1.98 3.88
CA ILE A 115 15.12 1.53 4.53
C ILE A 115 15.38 0.66 5.76
N ASP A 116 16.54 0.00 5.83
CA ASP A 116 17.01 -0.80 6.97
C ASP A 116 17.95 -0.01 7.90
N SER A 117 17.97 1.32 7.80
CA SER A 117 18.77 2.16 8.70
C SER A 117 18.21 2.10 10.13
N PRO A 118 19.07 1.98 11.17
CA PRO A 118 18.64 2.05 12.56
C PRO A 118 17.88 3.35 12.92
N THR A 119 18.06 4.42 12.15
CA THR A 119 17.29 5.66 12.32
C THR A 119 15.79 5.45 12.12
N LEU A 120 15.37 4.41 11.39
CA LEU A 120 13.96 4.04 11.18
C LEU A 120 13.45 2.99 12.19
N ASP A 121 14.29 2.48 13.10
CA ASP A 121 13.86 1.54 14.15
C ASP A 121 12.62 2.03 14.93
N PRO A 122 12.50 3.33 15.30
CA PRO A 122 11.29 3.84 15.96
C PRO A 122 10.00 3.68 15.12
N VAL A 123 10.09 3.75 13.79
CA VAL A 123 8.94 3.55 12.90
C VAL A 123 8.53 2.08 12.90
N PHE A 124 9.50 1.16 12.83
CA PHE A 124 9.21 -0.27 12.90
C PHE A 124 8.68 -0.69 14.27
N GLN A 125 9.23 -0.11 15.35
CA GLN A 125 8.69 -0.32 16.69
C GLN A 125 7.26 0.20 16.81
N ALA A 126 6.95 1.37 16.26
CA ALA A 126 5.59 1.90 16.27
C ALA A 126 4.61 1.00 15.51
N LEU A 127 5.01 0.38 14.39
CA LEU A 127 4.20 -0.62 13.69
C LEU A 127 3.91 -1.84 14.58
N GLU A 128 4.94 -2.33 15.28
CA GLU A 128 4.85 -3.48 16.17
C GLU A 128 3.98 -3.19 17.39
N ASP A 129 4.20 -2.05 18.07
CA ASP A 129 3.43 -1.58 19.23
C ASP A 129 1.94 -1.38 18.91
N ASN A 130 1.62 -1.08 17.65
CA ASN A 130 0.25 -0.90 17.18
C ASN A 130 -0.33 -2.17 16.54
N ASP A 131 0.37 -3.32 16.54
CA ASP A 131 -0.01 -4.54 15.83
C ASP A 131 -0.44 -4.24 14.38
N LEU A 132 0.30 -3.38 13.67
CA LEU A 132 -0.03 -2.89 12.34
C LEU A 132 0.90 -3.54 11.29
N PRO A 133 0.40 -4.48 10.48
CA PRO A 133 1.19 -5.07 9.41
C PRO A 133 1.66 -4.02 8.40
N LEU A 134 2.88 -4.18 7.88
CA LEU A 134 3.45 -3.32 6.85
C LEU A 134 3.59 -4.08 5.52
N LEU A 135 2.99 -3.56 4.46
CA LEU A 135 3.25 -3.99 3.09
C LEU A 135 4.35 -3.10 2.50
N ILE A 136 5.48 -3.71 2.13
CA ILE A 136 6.56 -3.02 1.40
C ILE A 136 6.50 -3.46 -0.07
N HIS A 137 6.19 -2.51 -0.96
CA HIS A 137 6.29 -2.75 -2.41
C HIS A 137 7.70 -2.42 -2.86
N VAL A 138 8.43 -3.44 -3.31
CA VAL A 138 9.75 -3.27 -3.94
C VAL A 138 9.57 -3.02 -5.44
N ALA A 139 9.99 -1.84 -5.92
CA ALA A 139 9.91 -1.51 -7.34
C ALA A 139 10.95 -2.27 -8.17
N ASP A 140 10.76 -2.27 -9.50
CA ASP A 140 11.75 -2.79 -10.44
C ASP A 140 13.12 -2.10 -10.26
N PRO A 141 14.23 -2.83 -10.44
CA PRO A 141 15.57 -2.26 -10.37
C PRO A 141 15.79 -1.22 -11.48
N ASP A 142 16.64 -0.22 -11.25
CA ASP A 142 16.93 0.83 -12.26
C ASP A 142 17.43 0.25 -13.60
N THR A 143 18.16 -0.88 -13.55
CA THR A 143 18.65 -1.60 -14.74
C THR A 143 17.53 -2.05 -15.68
N TYR A 144 16.30 -2.16 -15.18
CA TYR A 144 15.13 -2.47 -16.01
C TYR A 144 14.78 -1.33 -16.97
N PHE A 145 15.03 -0.08 -16.56
CA PHE A 145 14.71 1.12 -17.34
C PHE A 145 15.87 1.61 -18.22
N GLU A 146 17.10 1.15 -18.00
CA GLU A 146 18.27 1.51 -18.83
C GLU A 146 18.23 0.91 -20.26
N LEU A 147 17.44 -0.15 -20.48
CA LEU A 147 17.40 -0.89 -21.74
C LEU A 147 16.31 -0.41 -22.72
N HIS A 148 15.61 0.68 -22.42
CA HIS A 148 14.51 1.21 -23.24
C HIS A 148 14.63 2.72 -23.50
#